data_AF-A0A9P7JJ91-F1
#
_entry.id   AF-A0A9P7JJ91-F1
#
_cell.length_a   1.000
_cell.length_b   1.000
_cell.length_c   1.000
_cell.angle_alpha   90.00
_cell.angle_beta   90.00
_cell.angle_gamma   90.00
#
_symmetry.space_group_name_H-M   'P 1'
#
loop_
_entity.id
_entity.type
_entity.pdbx_description
1 polymer ?
#
loop_
_entity_poly.entity_id
_entity_poly.type
_entity_poly.pdbx_seq_one_letter_code
_entity_poly.pdbx_strand_id
1 'polypeptide(L)'
;PFQVLAAILRAATRLGFDTYRAFAVKLLENAWSSSLADLTTESKSNAAEVVVLARTCGVESVLKRAFYEMVRVTGYGLGDGELDGDDRGESQEISRADERRLERMREHLISAW
;
A
#
# COMPACT_ATOMS: atom_id res chain seq x y z
N PRO A 1 15.59 -6.56 5.50
CA PRO A 1 16.11 -5.20 5.18
C PRO A 1 15.19 -4.04 5.59
N PHE A 2 13.85 -4.18 5.49
CA PHE A 2 12.88 -3.11 5.77
C PHE A 2 13.06 -2.46 7.16
N GLN A 3 13.26 -3.25 8.22
CA GLN A 3 13.41 -2.72 9.58
C GLN A 3 14.60 -1.75 9.71
N VAL A 4 15.70 -2.03 9.02
CA VAL A 4 16.88 -1.15 9.00
C VAL A 4 16.56 0.17 8.28
N LEU A 5 15.89 0.10 7.12
CA LEU A 5 15.44 1.28 6.38
C LEU A 5 14.50 2.14 7.24
N ALA A 6 13.54 1.50 7.91
CA ALA A 6 12.59 2.17 8.78
C ALA A 6 13.27 2.85 9.98
N ALA A 7 14.27 2.20 10.58
CA ALA A 7 15.07 2.79 11.66
C ALA A 7 15.86 4.02 11.17
N ILE A 8 16.52 3.91 10.01
CA ILE A 8 17.27 5.03 9.40
C ILE A 8 16.32 6.20 9.10
N LEU A 9 15.18 5.94 8.47
CA LEU A 9 14.23 6.99 8.12
C LEU A 9 13.67 7.70 9.37
N ARG A 10 13.30 6.95 10.42
CA ARG A 10 12.83 7.53 11.69
C ARG A 10 13.91 8.37 12.36
N ALA A 11 15.14 7.85 12.48
CA ALA A 11 16.24 8.55 13.11
C ALA A 11 16.61 9.82 12.32
N ALA A 12 16.76 9.72 11.00
CA ALA A 12 17.08 10.85 10.14
C ALA A 12 16.00 11.93 10.17
N THR A 13 14.71 11.55 10.16
CA THR A 13 13.60 12.50 10.29
C THR A 13 13.58 13.17 11.66
N ARG A 14 13.81 12.43 12.74
CA ARG A 14 13.75 12.96 14.10
C ARG A 14 14.96 13.83 14.48
N LEU A 15 16.13 13.51 13.94
CA LEU A 15 17.38 14.21 14.23
C LEU A 15 17.72 15.30 13.20
N GLY A 16 16.92 15.46 12.14
CA GLY A 16 17.14 16.47 11.10
C GLY A 16 18.32 16.16 10.17
N PHE A 17 18.61 14.89 9.91
CA PHE A 17 19.67 14.49 8.98
C PHE A 17 19.14 14.37 7.55
N ASP A 18 19.12 15.49 6.83
CA ASP A 18 18.49 15.59 5.50
C ASP A 18 19.05 14.62 4.46
N THR A 19 20.38 14.46 4.40
CA THR A 19 21.03 13.56 3.43
C THR A 19 20.61 12.10 3.65
N TYR A 20 20.60 11.64 4.90
CA TYR A 20 20.16 10.29 5.24
C TYR A 20 18.66 10.11 5.06
N ARG A 21 17.87 11.16 5.33
CA ARG A 21 16.43 11.16 5.07
C ARG A 21 16.14 11.02 3.59
N ALA A 22 16.75 11.85 2.74
CA ALA A 22 16.55 11.79 1.28
C ALA A 22 16.93 10.42 0.70
N PHE A 23 18.05 9.85 1.17
CA PHE A 23 18.46 8.50 0.80
C PHE A 23 17.41 7.45 1.20
N ALA A 24 16.94 7.47 2.45
CA ALA A 24 15.97 6.51 2.95
C ALA A 24 14.59 6.66 2.27
N VAL A 25 14.16 7.90 2.00
CA VAL A 25 12.93 8.20 1.26
C VAL A 25 13.01 7.60 -0.14
N LYS A 26 14.09 7.86 -0.89
CA LYS A 26 14.26 7.33 -2.25
C LYS A 26 14.23 5.81 -2.28
N LEU A 27 14.87 5.15 -1.30
CA LEU A 27 14.80 3.69 -1.16
C LEU A 27 13.38 3.19 -0.86
N LEU A 28 12.65 3.88 0.02
CA LEU A 28 11.28 3.53 0.35
C LEU A 28 10.35 3.72 -0.85
N GLU A 29 10.50 4.81 -1.60
CA GLU A 29 9.74 5.12 -2.81
C GLU A 29 10.00 4.12 -3.93
N ASN A 30 11.26 3.75 -4.15
CA ASN A 30 11.59 2.70 -5.12
C ASN A 30 10.99 1.34 -4.72
N ALA A 31 10.99 1.03 -3.41
CA ALA A 31 10.40 -0.19 -2.91
C ALA A 31 8.86 -0.16 -2.96
N TRP A 32 8.22 1.00 -2.80
CA TRP A 32 6.78 1.17 -2.71
C TRP A 32 6.27 2.20 -3.73
N SER A 33 6.65 1.99 -4.99
CA SER A 33 6.32 2.89 -6.09
C SER A 33 4.81 3.12 -6.22
N SER A 34 4.44 4.37 -6.47
CA SER A 34 3.05 4.76 -6.75
C SER A 34 2.64 4.53 -8.20
N SER A 35 3.59 4.13 -9.07
CA SER A 35 3.33 3.84 -10.47
C SER A 35 2.63 2.49 -10.63
N LEU A 36 1.56 2.46 -11.43
CA LEU A 36 0.85 1.23 -11.78
C LEU A 36 1.71 0.29 -12.65
N ALA A 37 2.70 0.83 -13.37
CA ALA A 37 3.61 0.04 -14.19
C ALA A 37 4.52 -0.88 -13.34
N ASP A 38 4.69 -0.57 -12.05
CA ASP A 38 5.52 -1.33 -11.11
C ASP A 38 4.68 -2.34 -10.29
N LEU A 39 3.42 -2.57 -10.67
CA LEU A 39 2.58 -3.62 -10.09
C LEU A 39 3.03 -4.99 -10.58
N THR A 40 3.16 -5.93 -9.65
CA THR A 40 3.61 -7.29 -9.90
C THR A 40 2.66 -8.27 -9.23
N THR A 41 2.63 -9.51 -9.71
CA THR A 41 1.82 -10.58 -9.11
C THR A 41 2.33 -10.98 -7.71
N GLU A 42 3.59 -10.70 -7.40
CA GLU A 42 4.14 -10.91 -6.06
C GLU A 42 3.60 -9.89 -5.05
N SER A 43 3.08 -10.38 -3.91
CA SER A 43 2.62 -9.51 -2.83
C SER A 43 3.79 -8.97 -2.01
N LYS A 44 3.64 -7.75 -1.50
CA LYS A 44 4.66 -7.13 -0.64
C LYS A 44 4.29 -7.26 0.83
N SER A 45 5.19 -7.84 1.61
CA SER A 45 5.06 -7.89 3.07
C SER A 45 5.34 -6.51 3.71
N ASN A 46 4.88 -6.31 4.94
CA ASN A 46 5.04 -5.09 5.75
C ASN A 46 4.22 -3.86 5.30
N ALA A 47 3.12 -4.07 4.57
CA ALA A 47 2.31 -2.97 4.04
C ALA A 47 1.73 -2.06 5.14
N ALA A 48 1.25 -2.65 6.24
CA ALA A 48 0.74 -1.90 7.39
C ALA A 48 1.84 -1.06 8.06
N GLU A 49 3.02 -1.66 8.28
CA GLU A 49 4.18 -0.98 8.87
C GLU A 49 4.68 0.16 7.99
N VAL A 50 4.57 0.03 6.67
CA VAL A 50 4.91 1.08 5.71
C VAL A 50 3.92 2.23 5.80
N VAL A 51 2.61 1.98 5.94
CA VAL A 51 1.62 3.04 6.17
C VAL A 51 1.96 3.83 7.43
N VAL A 52 2.24 3.14 8.54
CA VAL A 52 2.62 3.79 9.81
C VAL A 52 3.90 4.61 9.65
N LEU A 53 4.94 4.04 9.03
CA LEU A 53 6.22 4.72 8.81
C LEU A 53 6.07 5.95 7.92
N ALA A 54 5.35 5.83 6.80
CA ALA A 54 5.12 6.89 5.84
C ALA A 54 4.41 8.09 6.47
N ARG A 55 3.36 7.85 7.28
CA ARG A 55 2.68 8.93 8.02
C ARG A 55 3.58 9.56 9.06
N THR A 56 4.29 8.74 9.84
CA THR A 56 5.18 9.22 10.91
C THR A 56 6.31 10.10 10.36
N CYS A 57 6.82 9.79 9.17
CA CYS A 57 7.98 10.47 8.58
C CYS A 57 7.63 11.43 7.42
N GLY A 58 6.35 11.60 7.10
CA GLY A 58 5.86 12.50 6.04
C GLY A 58 6.28 12.06 4.63
N VAL A 59 6.08 10.79 4.28
CA VAL A 59 6.41 10.20 2.97
C VAL A 59 5.13 9.66 2.31
N GLU A 60 4.24 10.54 1.88
CA GLU A 60 2.91 10.16 1.42
C GLU A 60 2.90 9.42 0.07
N SER A 61 3.95 9.60 -0.74
CA SER A 61 4.09 9.02 -2.08
C SER A 61 3.94 7.50 -2.11
N VAL A 62 4.30 6.81 -1.02
CA VAL A 62 4.26 5.34 -0.93
C VAL A 62 2.91 4.78 -0.43
N LEU A 63 2.02 5.64 0.06
CA LEU A 63 0.78 5.21 0.71
C LEU A 63 -0.16 4.49 -0.23
N LYS A 64 -0.26 4.91 -1.50
CA LYS A 64 -1.14 4.26 -2.49
C LYS A 64 -0.80 2.77 -2.65
N ARG A 65 0.49 2.45 -2.84
CA ARG A 65 0.93 1.06 -2.98
C ARG A 65 0.78 0.29 -1.68
N ALA A 66 1.08 0.91 -0.54
CA ALA A 66 0.92 0.29 0.77
C ALA A 66 -0.54 -0.09 1.07
N PHE A 67 -1.50 0.79 0.78
CA PHE A 67 -2.92 0.47 0.93
C PHE A 67 -3.35 -0.66 0.00
N TYR A 68 -2.97 -0.60 -1.27
CA TYR A 68 -3.27 -1.68 -2.22
C TYR A 68 -2.77 -3.05 -1.72
N GLU A 69 -1.52 -3.14 -1.28
CA GLU A 69 -0.94 -4.40 -0.81
C GLU A 69 -1.61 -4.91 0.48
N MET A 70 -2.04 -4.03 1.39
CA MET A 70 -2.82 -4.45 2.56
C MET A 70 -4.10 -5.16 2.14
N VAL A 71 -4.86 -4.55 1.22
CA VAL A 71 -6.15 -5.08 0.76
C VAL A 71 -5.98 -6.38 -0.01
N ARG A 72 -4.91 -6.45 -0.81
CA ARG A 72 -4.54 -7.60 -1.62
C ARG A 72 -4.20 -8.83 -0.77
N VAL A 73 -3.43 -8.65 0.32
CA VAL A 73 -3.01 -9.75 1.20
C VAL A 73 -4.16 -10.25 2.08
N THR A 74 -5.07 -9.38 2.51
CA THR A 74 -6.20 -9.74 3.39
C THR A 74 -7.36 -10.44 2.68
N GLY A 75 -7.24 -10.75 1.39
CA GLY A 75 -8.24 -11.57 0.69
C GLY A 75 -9.59 -10.89 0.50
N TYR A 76 -9.62 -9.57 0.25
CA TYR A 76 -10.85 -8.86 -0.11
C TYR A 76 -11.26 -9.09 -1.57
N GLY A 77 -11.04 -10.28 -2.13
CA GLY A 77 -11.41 -10.64 -3.51
C GLY A 77 -10.61 -9.93 -4.61
N LEU A 78 -9.47 -9.33 -4.27
CA LEU A 78 -8.48 -8.77 -5.21
C LEU A 78 -7.32 -9.74 -5.49
N GLY A 79 -7.44 -11.01 -5.10
CA GLY A 79 -6.49 -12.06 -5.44
C GLY A 79 -6.79 -12.63 -6.82
N ASP A 80 -5.75 -13.00 -7.57
CA ASP A 80 -5.75 -13.50 -8.97
C ASP A 80 -6.65 -14.73 -9.27
N GLY A 81 -7.43 -15.22 -8.32
CA GLY A 81 -8.15 -16.50 -8.40
C GLY A 81 -9.64 -16.46 -8.73
N GLU A 82 -10.27 -15.28 -8.89
CA GLU A 82 -11.72 -15.19 -9.16
C GLU A 82 -12.01 -14.14 -10.25
N LEU A 83 -11.53 -14.39 -11.47
CA LEU A 83 -12.04 -13.76 -12.69
C LEU A 83 -12.54 -14.84 -13.64
N ASP A 84 -13.56 -15.58 -13.20
CA ASP A 84 -14.38 -16.42 -14.08
C ASP A 84 -15.78 -15.81 -14.07
N GLY A 85 -16.05 -14.97 -15.05
CA GLY A 85 -17.28 -14.19 -15.14
C GLY A 85 -17.23 -13.27 -16.35
N ASP A 86 -17.46 -13.87 -17.53
CA ASP A 86 -17.79 -13.20 -18.78
C ASP A 86 -18.82 -12.09 -18.53
N ASP A 87 -18.43 -10.82 -18.66
CA ASP A 87 -19.40 -9.74 -18.78
C ASP A 87 -18.93 -8.69 -19.77
N ARG A 88 -19.57 -8.72 -20.93
CA ARG A 88 -19.37 -7.80 -22.04
C ARG A 88 -20.09 -6.50 -21.73
N GLY A 89 -19.28 -5.46 -21.48
CA GLY A 89 -19.56 -4.06 -21.78
C GLY A 89 -21.01 -3.58 -21.67
N GLU A 90 -21.37 -3.05 -20.52
CA GLU A 90 -22.35 -1.99 -20.32
C GLU A 90 -21.95 -1.25 -19.03
N SER A 91 -22.21 0.06 -18.95
CA SER A 91 -21.78 0.97 -17.88
C SER A 91 -21.68 0.29 -16.50
N GLN A 92 -20.44 0.06 -16.05
CA GLN A 92 -20.15 -0.71 -14.83
C GLN A 92 -20.64 0.05 -13.60
N GLU A 93 -21.92 -0.15 -13.26
CA GLU A 93 -22.36 -0.04 -11.89
C GLU A 93 -21.49 -0.99 -11.06
N ILE A 94 -20.91 -0.47 -9.97
CA ILE A 94 -20.05 -1.25 -9.08
C ILE A 94 -20.86 -2.47 -8.62
N SER A 95 -20.38 -3.68 -8.94
CA SER A 95 -21.06 -4.90 -8.56
C SER A 95 -21.28 -4.95 -7.05
N ARG A 96 -22.42 -5.47 -6.59
CA ARG A 96 -22.71 -5.65 -5.15
C ARG A 96 -21.62 -6.43 -4.41
N ALA A 97 -20.88 -7.27 -5.12
CA ALA A 97 -19.72 -7.97 -4.56
C ALA A 97 -18.59 -6.98 -4.24
N ASP A 98 -18.31 -6.06 -5.15
CA ASP A 98 -17.28 -5.03 -5.00
C ASP A 98 -17.69 -3.97 -3.98
N GLU A 99 -18.97 -3.61 -3.88
CA GLU A 99 -19.47 -2.74 -2.80
C GLU A 99 -19.19 -3.35 -1.41
N ARG A 100 -19.44 -4.64 -1.22
CA ARG A 100 -19.15 -5.34 0.05
C ARG A 100 -17.65 -5.49 0.31
N ARG A 101 -16.83 -5.56 -0.74
CA ARG A 101 -15.36 -5.57 -0.60
C ARG A 101 -14.88 -4.19 -0.14
N LEU A 102 -15.42 -3.11 -0.72
CA LEU A 102 -15.13 -1.73 -0.35
C LEU A 102 -15.56 -1.40 1.08
N GLU A 103 -16.74 -1.84 1.54
CA GLU A 103 -17.19 -1.58 2.91
C GLU A 103 -16.29 -2.27 3.94
N ARG A 104 -15.95 -3.55 3.72
CA ARG A 104 -15.04 -4.28 4.62
C ARG A 104 -13.64 -3.68 4.64
N MET A 105 -13.16 -3.26 3.46
CA MET A 105 -11.89 -2.55 3.33
C MET A 105 -11.92 -1.23 4.11
N ARG A 106 -13.01 -0.46 3.99
CA ARG A 106 -13.23 0.78 4.72
C ARG A 106 -13.23 0.55 6.24
N GLU A 107 -14.00 -0.41 6.74
CA GLU A 107 -14.05 -0.74 8.17
C GLU A 107 -12.66 -1.13 8.71
N HIS A 108 -11.91 -1.94 7.95
CA HIS A 108 -10.57 -2.36 8.34
C HIS A 108 -9.60 -1.18 8.36
N LEU A 109 -9.62 -0.33 7.33
CA LEU A 109 -8.83 0.89 7.30
C LEU A 109 -9.18 1.81 8.45
N ILE A 110 -10.46 1.99 8.80
CA ILE A 110 -10.86 2.81 9.96
C ILE A 110 -10.32 2.21 11.26
N SER A 111 -10.34 0.89 11.43
CA SER A 111 -9.85 0.22 12.65
C SER A 111 -8.32 0.27 12.84
N ALA A 112 -7.58 0.45 11.75
CA ALA A 112 -6.12 0.54 11.77
C ALA A 112 -5.60 1.97 12.03
N TRP A 113 -6.51 2.93 12.18
CA TRP A 113 -6.23 4.32 12.55
C TRP A 113 -6.59 4.57 14.01
#